data_AF-A0A838PD07-F1
#
_entry.id   AF-A0A838PD07-F1
#
_cell.length_a   1.000
_cell.length_b   1.000
_cell.length_c   1.000
_cell.angle_alpha   90.00
_cell.angle_beta   90.00
_cell.angle_gamma   90.00
#
_symmetry.space_group_name_H-M   'P 1'
#
loop_
_entity.id
_entity.type
_entity.pdbx_description
1 polymer ?
#
loop_
_entity_poly.entity_id
_entity_poly.type
_entity_poly.pdbx_seq_one_letter_code
_entity_poly.pdbx_strand_id
1 'polypeptide(L)'
;MTLVARTQSDPSGMTQAVKEQIWRVDSQLPLTKVQTMHEVAAASFAARRFNMLLLAIFAGLALVLAAVGIYGVMSYAVTQRTQEIGIRMALGAQASDVLKLIVRNGMTLTLIGTAAGLAGAFALTRLMTSMLFGVTPTDVRTFATVSLVLIVVAFLACYLPARRATKVDPLIALRYE
;
A
#
# COMPACT_ATOMS: atom_id res chain seq x y z
N MET A 1 30.73 14.34 -26.24
CA MET A 1 30.42 13.28 -27.22
C MET A 1 30.16 12.00 -26.46
N THR A 2 29.04 11.33 -26.70
CA THR A 2 28.69 10.06 -26.03
C THR A 2 28.60 8.98 -27.09
N LEU A 3 29.44 7.96 -27.00
CA LEU A 3 29.41 6.80 -27.90
C LEU A 3 28.65 5.66 -27.21
N VAL A 4 27.63 5.12 -27.88
CA VAL A 4 26.86 3.96 -27.39
C VAL A 4 27.03 2.83 -28.39
N ALA A 5 27.53 1.69 -27.93
CA ALA A 5 27.72 0.50 -28.75
C ALA A 5 26.91 -0.66 -28.16
N ARG A 6 26.20 -1.40 -29.01
CA ARG A 6 25.45 -2.61 -28.62
C ARG A 6 26.28 -3.84 -28.98
N THR A 7 26.47 -4.73 -28.02
CA THR A 7 27.14 -6.02 -28.23
C THR A 7 26.21 -7.19 -27.88
N GLN A 8 26.43 -8.34 -28.51
CA GLN A 8 25.77 -9.61 -28.20
C GLN A 8 26.56 -10.48 -27.18
N SER A 9 27.83 -10.14 -26.92
CA SER A 9 28.70 -10.80 -25.94
C SER A 9 28.81 -9.98 -24.65
N ASP A 10 29.51 -10.52 -23.63
CA ASP A 10 29.66 -9.87 -22.33
C ASP A 10 30.21 -8.42 -22.49
N PRO A 11 29.41 -7.39 -22.14
CA PRO A 11 29.80 -5.99 -22.27
C PRO A 11 31.06 -5.62 -21.49
N SER A 12 31.33 -6.33 -20.39
CA SER A 12 32.51 -6.09 -19.55
C SER A 12 33.80 -6.49 -20.28
N GLY A 13 33.79 -7.62 -21.02
CA GLY A 13 34.93 -8.11 -21.80
C GLY A 13 35.21 -7.27 -23.07
N MET A 14 34.19 -6.69 -23.70
CA MET A 14 34.38 -5.82 -24.88
C MET A 14 34.80 -4.39 -24.55
N THR A 15 34.72 -3.99 -23.28
CA THR A 15 35.08 -2.63 -22.84
C THR A 15 36.54 -2.29 -23.16
N GLN A 16 37.47 -3.24 -22.96
CA GLN A 16 38.89 -3.04 -23.30
C GLN A 16 39.12 -2.97 -24.82
N ALA A 17 38.52 -3.89 -25.59
CA ALA A 17 38.67 -3.91 -27.04
C ALA A 17 38.16 -2.62 -27.71
N VAL A 18 37.04 -2.06 -27.23
CA VAL A 18 36.49 -0.80 -27.74
C VAL A 18 37.38 0.40 -27.35
N LYS A 19 37.90 0.43 -26.12
CA LYS A 19 38.86 1.47 -25.69
C LYS A 19 40.11 1.49 -26.57
N GLU A 20 40.69 0.32 -26.85
CA GLU A 20 41.87 0.19 -27.70
C GLU A 20 41.63 0.69 -29.12
N GLN A 21 40.47 0.40 -29.72
CA GLN A 21 40.14 0.90 -31.05
C GLN A 21 39.95 2.42 -31.07
N ILE A 22 39.38 3.01 -30.02
CA ILE A 22 39.23 4.47 -29.93
C ILE A 22 40.60 5.14 -29.78
N TRP A 23 41.49 4.60 -28.95
CA TRP A 23 42.85 5.13 -28.76
C TRP A 23 43.75 4.97 -29.99
N ARG A 24 43.46 4.04 -30.90
CA ARG A 24 44.14 3.96 -32.19
C ARG A 24 43.76 5.09 -33.14
N VAL A 25 42.54 5.62 -33.03
CA VAL A 25 42.06 6.74 -33.86
C VAL A 25 42.52 8.07 -33.25
N ASP A 26 42.42 8.21 -31.93
CA ASP A 26 42.87 9.40 -31.21
C ASP A 26 43.29 9.05 -29.77
N SER A 27 44.59 9.10 -29.50
CA SER A 27 45.17 8.77 -28.19
C SER A 27 45.05 9.90 -27.16
N GLN A 28 44.64 11.10 -27.57
CA GLN A 28 44.51 12.25 -26.67
C GLN A 28 43.10 12.38 -26.06
N LEU A 29 42.12 11.56 -26.49
CA LEU A 29 40.78 11.58 -25.93
C LEU A 29 40.74 10.97 -24.51
N PRO A 30 40.38 11.74 -23.47
CA PRO A 30 40.17 11.21 -22.13
C PRO A 30 38.85 10.41 -22.09
N LEU A 31 38.95 9.09 -22.16
CA LEU A 31 37.83 8.17 -21.99
C LEU A 31 37.35 8.19 -20.53
N THR A 32 36.49 9.14 -20.22
CA THR A 32 35.98 9.38 -18.87
C THR A 32 34.60 8.73 -18.76
N LYS A 33 34.40 7.84 -17.78
CA LYS A 33 33.18 7.05 -17.53
C LYS A 33 32.83 6.02 -18.62
N VAL A 34 33.67 4.99 -18.76
CA VAL A 34 33.25 3.79 -19.49
C VAL A 34 32.50 2.87 -18.55
N GLN A 35 31.20 2.74 -18.76
CA GLN A 35 30.28 1.98 -17.92
C GLN A 35 29.35 1.15 -18.81
N THR A 36 28.98 -0.03 -18.33
CA THR A 36 27.96 -0.83 -19.02
C THR A 36 26.60 -0.15 -18.89
N MET A 37 25.69 -0.36 -19.84
CA MET A 37 24.31 0.15 -19.70
C MET A 37 23.63 -0.38 -18.44
N HIS A 38 24.05 -1.56 -17.94
CA HIS A 38 23.58 -2.11 -16.68
C HIS A 38 24.05 -1.30 -15.46
N GLU A 39 25.28 -0.78 -15.46
CA GLU A 39 25.80 0.09 -14.39
C GLU A 39 25.11 1.46 -14.39
N VAL A 40 24.88 2.05 -15.57
CA VAL A 40 24.14 3.31 -15.72
C VAL A 40 22.69 3.15 -15.24
N ALA A 41 22.07 2.02 -15.58
CA ALA A 41 20.74 1.67 -15.09
C ALA A 41 20.75 1.44 -13.57
N ALA A 42 21.71 0.67 -13.03
CA ALA A 42 21.83 0.39 -11.61
C ALA A 42 22.04 1.66 -10.76
N ALA A 43 22.88 2.59 -11.22
CA ALA A 43 23.08 3.89 -10.60
C ALA A 43 21.79 4.73 -10.60
N SER A 44 20.98 4.63 -11.65
CA SER A 44 19.68 5.30 -11.75
C SER A 44 18.58 4.64 -10.88
N PHE A 45 18.69 3.33 -10.63
CA PHE A 45 17.74 2.61 -9.80
C PHE A 45 17.95 2.80 -8.30
N ALA A 46 19.17 3.12 -7.83
CA ALA A 46 19.46 3.25 -6.41
C ALA A 46 18.59 4.32 -5.72
N ALA A 47 18.56 5.54 -6.27
CA ALA A 47 17.72 6.63 -5.75
C ALA A 47 16.22 6.31 -5.85
N ARG A 48 15.80 5.67 -6.95
CA ARG A 48 14.38 5.31 -7.16
C ARG A 48 13.93 4.21 -6.20
N ARG A 49 14.78 3.23 -5.93
CA ARG A 49 14.52 2.12 -4.99
C ARG A 49 14.48 2.60 -3.55
N PHE A 50 15.34 3.56 -3.18
CA PHE A 50 15.29 4.20 -1.87
C PHE A 50 13.95 4.94 -1.64
N ASN A 51 13.52 5.77 -2.60
CA ASN A 51 12.23 6.46 -2.50
C ASN A 51 11.05 5.48 -2.45
N MET A 52 11.08 4.40 -3.25
CA MET A 52 10.06 3.35 -3.19
C MET A 52 10.00 2.68 -1.81
N LEU A 53 11.14 2.35 -1.22
CA LEU A 53 11.21 1.76 0.12
C LEU A 53 10.65 2.72 1.18
N LEU A 54 11.01 4.00 1.12
CA LEU A 54 10.50 5.01 2.06
C LEU A 54 8.97 5.15 1.95
N LEU A 55 8.45 5.24 0.73
CA LEU A 55 7.01 5.28 0.47
C LEU A 55 6.30 4.00 0.94
N ALA A 56 6.91 2.83 0.74
CA ALA A 56 6.37 1.56 1.21
C ALA A 56 6.29 1.51 2.75
N ILE A 57 7.31 2.00 3.45
CA ILE A 57 7.31 2.11 4.91
C ILE A 57 6.21 3.07 5.39
N PHE A 58 6.11 4.27 4.80
CA PHE A 58 5.05 5.22 5.16
C PHE A 58 3.66 4.70 4.87
N ALA A 59 3.45 4.03 3.75
CA ALA A 59 2.19 3.36 3.43
C ALA A 59 1.86 2.29 4.48
N GLY A 60 2.85 1.49 4.90
CA GLY A 60 2.71 0.50 5.96
C GLY A 60 2.31 1.14 7.30
N LEU A 61 2.98 2.22 7.71
CA LEU A 61 2.64 2.95 8.94
C LEU A 61 1.23 3.56 8.89
N ALA A 62 0.87 4.18 7.76
CA ALA A 62 -0.48 4.72 7.56
C ALA A 62 -1.55 3.63 7.66
N LEU A 63 -1.28 2.45 7.11
CA LEU A 63 -2.17 1.29 7.19
C LEU A 63 -2.33 0.78 8.63
N VAL A 64 -1.24 0.71 9.40
CA VAL A 64 -1.29 0.37 10.83
C VAL A 64 -2.10 1.40 11.62
N LEU A 65 -1.85 2.70 11.41
CA LEU A 65 -2.59 3.77 12.07
C LEU A 65 -4.09 3.72 11.74
N ALA A 66 -4.44 3.49 10.48
CA ALA A 66 -5.82 3.31 10.06
C ALA A 66 -6.47 2.10 10.74
N ALA A 67 -5.78 0.96 10.81
CA ALA A 67 -6.28 -0.23 11.48
C ALA A 67 -6.51 0.00 12.98
N VAL A 68 -5.59 0.68 13.66
CA VAL A 68 -5.73 1.05 15.08
C VAL A 68 -6.89 2.02 15.29
N GLY A 69 -7.05 3.02 14.41
CA GLY A 69 -8.16 3.97 14.47
C GLY A 69 -9.52 3.30 14.28
N ILE A 70 -9.65 2.42 13.28
CA ILE A 70 -10.87 1.63 13.06
C ILE A 70 -11.16 0.76 14.28
N TYR A 71 -10.15 0.06 14.81
CA TYR A 71 -10.30 -0.75 16.02
C TYR A 71 -10.77 0.08 17.21
N GLY A 72 -10.18 1.25 17.45
CA GLY A 72 -10.53 2.14 18.55
C GLY A 72 -11.98 2.64 18.46
N VAL A 73 -12.38 3.16 17.30
CA VAL A 73 -13.74 3.64 17.06
C VAL A 73 -14.76 2.51 17.18
N MET A 74 -14.48 1.34 16.61
CA MET A 74 -15.37 0.18 16.68
C MET A 74 -15.46 -0.39 18.09
N SER A 75 -14.33 -0.51 18.80
CA SER A 75 -14.33 -0.94 20.20
C SER A 75 -15.14 0.00 21.07
N TYR A 76 -15.00 1.32 20.88
CA TYR A 76 -15.76 2.31 21.63
C TYR A 76 -17.26 2.24 21.32
N ALA A 77 -17.63 2.15 20.04
CA ALA A 77 -19.02 2.04 19.60
C ALA A 77 -19.70 0.77 20.12
N VAL A 78 -18.96 -0.34 20.22
CA VAL A 78 -19.46 -1.58 20.80
C VAL A 78 -19.63 -1.45 22.30
N THR A 79 -18.66 -0.87 23.02
CA THR A 79 -18.77 -0.66 24.47
C THR A 79 -19.99 0.21 24.82
N GLN A 80 -20.27 1.29 24.08
CA GLN A 80 -21.48 2.09 24.31
C GLN A 80 -22.79 1.33 24.06
N ARG A 81 -22.79 0.31 23.18
CA ARG A 81 -23.99 -0.48 22.83
C ARG A 81 -24.08 -1.81 23.57
N THR A 82 -23.19 -2.07 24.53
CA THR A 82 -23.16 -3.33 25.28
C THR A 82 -24.47 -3.60 26.03
N GLN A 83 -25.12 -2.57 26.61
CA GLN A 83 -26.43 -2.74 27.25
C GLN A 83 -27.52 -3.17 26.27
N GLU A 84 -27.63 -2.55 25.09
CA GLU A 84 -28.60 -2.94 24.06
C GLU A 84 -28.33 -4.37 23.55
N ILE A 85 -27.05 -4.70 23.36
CA ILE A 85 -26.60 -6.03 22.93
C ILE A 85 -26.94 -7.08 24.00
N GLY A 86 -26.74 -6.78 25.28
CA GLY A 86 -27.07 -7.64 26.41
C GLY A 86 -28.58 -7.91 26.51
N ILE A 87 -29.41 -6.88 26.34
CA ILE A 87 -30.88 -7.04 26.31
C ILE A 87 -31.31 -7.90 25.12
N ARG A 88 -30.75 -7.69 23.91
CA ARG A 88 -31.04 -8.54 22.75
C ARG A 88 -30.63 -9.99 22.96
N MET A 89 -29.46 -10.23 23.53
CA MET A 89 -28.98 -11.58 23.86
C MET A 89 -29.87 -12.26 24.90
N ALA A 90 -30.34 -11.52 25.92
CA ALA A 90 -31.28 -12.03 26.92
C ALA A 90 -32.66 -12.38 26.32
N LEU A 91 -33.07 -11.69 25.25
CA LEU A 91 -34.26 -11.99 24.45
C LEU A 91 -34.05 -13.12 23.42
N GLY A 92 -32.87 -13.76 23.40
CA GLY A 92 -32.56 -14.92 22.55
C GLY A 92 -31.86 -14.58 21.23
N ALA A 93 -31.38 -13.34 21.03
CA ALA A 93 -30.59 -13.01 19.84
C ALA A 93 -29.26 -13.76 19.84
N GLN A 94 -28.87 -14.26 18.66
CA GLN A 94 -27.67 -15.06 18.51
C GLN A 94 -26.44 -14.15 18.40
N ALA A 95 -25.30 -14.55 19.00
CA ALA A 95 -24.06 -13.77 18.95
C ALA A 95 -23.58 -13.46 17.51
N SER A 96 -23.98 -14.29 16.54
CA SER A 96 -23.77 -14.07 15.10
C SER A 96 -24.47 -12.83 14.55
N ASP A 97 -25.65 -12.46 15.07
CA ASP A 97 -26.40 -11.30 14.62
C ASP A 97 -25.71 -9.99 15.04
N VAL A 98 -25.17 -9.99 16.27
CA VAL A 98 -24.38 -8.88 16.81
C VAL A 98 -23.07 -8.73 16.02
N LEU A 99 -22.37 -9.84 15.76
CA LEU A 99 -21.17 -9.85 14.93
C LEU A 99 -21.44 -9.26 13.54
N LYS A 100 -22.52 -9.72 12.88
CA LYS A 100 -22.89 -9.29 11.54
C LYS A 100 -23.26 -7.81 11.50
N LEU A 101 -23.94 -7.30 12.53
CA LEU A 101 -24.27 -5.88 12.65
C LEU A 101 -23.03 -5.00 12.75
N ILE A 102 -22.09 -5.37 13.63
CA ILE A 102 -20.85 -4.62 13.87
C ILE A 102 -19.97 -4.63 12.61
N VAL A 103 -19.75 -5.80 12.02
CA VAL A 103 -18.95 -5.95 10.80
C VAL A 103 -19.61 -5.20 9.64
N ARG A 104 -20.93 -5.29 9.47
CA ARG A 104 -21.65 -4.55 8.42
C ARG A 104 -21.43 -3.05 8.57
N ASN A 105 -21.64 -2.48 9.77
CA ASN A 105 -21.44 -1.06 10.01
C ASN A 105 -20.01 -0.61 9.68
N GLY A 106 -19.01 -1.34 10.18
CA GLY A 106 -17.60 -1.06 9.90
C GLY A 106 -17.31 -1.10 8.40
N MET A 107 -17.78 -2.15 7.71
CA MET A 107 -17.59 -2.32 6.27
C MET A 107 -18.29 -1.23 5.43
N THR A 108 -19.48 -0.74 5.83
CA THR A 108 -20.11 0.40 5.14
C THR A 108 -19.24 1.66 5.22
N LEU A 109 -18.68 1.94 6.41
CA LEU A 109 -17.82 3.11 6.60
C LEU A 109 -16.53 2.98 5.78
N THR A 110 -15.93 1.77 5.76
CA THR A 110 -14.77 1.45 4.92
C THR A 110 -15.08 1.61 3.45
N LEU A 111 -16.22 1.13 2.96
CA LEU A 111 -16.60 1.24 1.55
C LEU A 111 -16.79 2.70 1.13
N ILE A 112 -17.45 3.51 1.96
CA ILE A 112 -17.62 4.95 1.71
C ILE A 112 -16.25 5.63 1.68
N GLY A 113 -15.39 5.37 2.66
CA GLY A 113 -14.04 5.92 2.71
C GLY A 113 -13.18 5.49 1.51
N THR A 114 -13.28 4.23 1.09
CA THR A 114 -12.55 3.70 -0.07
C THR A 114 -13.05 4.34 -1.36
N ALA A 115 -14.37 4.49 -1.54
CA ALA A 115 -14.94 5.14 -2.71
C ALA A 115 -14.54 6.62 -2.78
N ALA A 116 -14.59 7.34 -1.66
CA ALA A 116 -14.13 8.72 -1.58
C ALA A 116 -12.63 8.86 -1.87
N GLY A 117 -11.82 7.94 -1.31
CA GLY A 117 -10.37 7.88 -1.57
C GLY A 117 -10.04 7.61 -3.03
N LEU A 118 -10.74 6.69 -3.69
CA LEU A 118 -10.59 6.39 -5.11
C LEU A 118 -10.97 7.60 -5.98
N ALA A 119 -12.08 8.28 -5.67
CA ALA A 119 -12.49 9.49 -6.37
C ALA A 119 -11.45 10.60 -6.24
N GLY A 120 -10.93 10.84 -5.02
CA GLY A 120 -9.87 11.80 -4.77
C GLY A 120 -8.57 11.46 -5.49
N ALA A 121 -8.16 10.18 -5.45
CA ALA A 121 -6.98 9.71 -6.16
C ALA A 121 -7.10 9.94 -7.67
N PHE A 122 -8.24 9.58 -8.28
CA PHE A 122 -8.47 9.81 -9.70
C PHE A 122 -8.44 11.30 -10.08
N ALA A 123 -9.03 12.16 -9.26
CA ALA A 123 -8.99 13.61 -9.46
C ALA A 123 -7.56 14.16 -9.41
N LEU A 124 -6.77 13.76 -8.41
CA LEU A 124 -5.37 14.15 -8.29
C LEU A 124 -4.53 13.62 -9.45
N THR A 125 -4.70 12.35 -9.83
CA THR A 125 -3.95 11.78 -10.94
C THR A 125 -4.26 12.51 -12.24
N ARG A 126 -5.53 12.88 -12.47
CA ARG A 126 -5.94 13.65 -13.64
C ARG A 126 -5.27 15.03 -13.68
N LEU A 127 -5.19 15.74 -12.56
CA LEU A 127 -4.44 16.99 -12.44
C LEU A 127 -2.94 16.80 -12.74
N MET A 128 -2.33 15.74 -12.19
CA MET A 128 -0.92 15.44 -12.40
C MET A 128 -0.60 15.02 -13.84
N THR A 129 -1.53 14.43 -14.60
CA THR A 129 -1.31 14.09 -16.02
C THR A 129 -0.87 15.30 -16.86
N SER A 130 -1.29 16.52 -16.47
CA SER A 130 -0.86 17.75 -17.15
C SER A 130 0.62 18.09 -16.93
N MET A 131 1.24 17.53 -15.87
CA MET A 131 2.65 17.69 -15.53
C MET A 131 3.50 16.43 -15.80
N LEU A 132 2.87 15.27 -16.00
CA LEU A 132 3.54 13.97 -16.03
C LEU A 132 3.61 13.40 -17.46
N PHE A 133 4.69 13.71 -18.18
CA PHE A 133 4.98 13.06 -19.46
C PHE A 133 5.42 11.60 -19.25
N GLY A 134 4.69 10.65 -19.83
CA GLY A 134 5.14 9.26 -20.02
C GLY A 134 4.77 8.23 -18.94
N VAL A 135 3.87 8.54 -18.00
CA VAL A 135 3.34 7.55 -17.04
C VAL A 135 1.85 7.36 -17.30
N THR A 136 1.43 6.11 -17.56
CA THR A 136 0.02 5.78 -17.80
C THR A 136 -0.80 6.15 -16.56
N PRO A 137 -1.74 7.10 -16.65
CA PRO A 137 -2.36 7.73 -15.47
C PRO A 137 -3.24 6.79 -14.65
N THR A 138 -3.58 5.61 -15.15
CA THR A 138 -4.52 4.70 -14.47
C THR A 138 -4.08 3.25 -14.61
N ASP A 139 -3.14 2.84 -13.76
CA ASP A 139 -2.88 1.42 -13.57
C ASP A 139 -4.00 0.78 -12.73
N VAL A 140 -5.00 0.24 -13.42
CA VAL A 140 -6.17 -0.43 -12.82
C VAL A 140 -5.73 -1.55 -11.87
N ARG A 141 -4.61 -2.23 -12.12
CA ARG A 141 -4.13 -3.30 -11.25
C ARG A 141 -3.67 -2.77 -9.90
N THR A 142 -2.99 -1.64 -9.88
CA THR A 142 -2.54 -0.98 -8.65
C THR A 142 -3.73 -0.49 -7.84
N PHE A 143 -4.70 0.17 -8.47
CA PHE A 143 -5.92 0.61 -7.78
C PHE A 143 -6.72 -0.57 -7.20
N ALA A 144 -6.91 -1.64 -7.99
CA ALA A 144 -7.65 -2.82 -7.54
C ALA A 144 -6.95 -3.53 -6.37
N THR A 145 -5.63 -3.70 -6.43
CA THR A 145 -4.86 -4.34 -5.36
C THR A 145 -4.87 -3.52 -4.06
N VAL A 146 -4.67 -2.20 -4.15
CA VAL A 146 -4.71 -1.32 -2.96
C VAL A 146 -6.09 -1.32 -2.32
N SER A 147 -7.17 -1.19 -3.11
CA SER A 147 -8.53 -1.27 -2.57
C SER A 147 -8.80 -2.61 -1.89
N LEU A 148 -8.37 -3.73 -2.49
CA LEU A 148 -8.55 -5.06 -1.91
C LEU A 148 -7.78 -5.20 -0.59
N VAL A 149 -6.54 -4.73 -0.53
CA VAL A 149 -5.73 -4.72 0.71
C VAL A 149 -6.40 -3.91 1.80
N LEU A 150 -6.90 -2.70 1.49
CA LEU A 150 -7.60 -1.86 2.46
C LEU A 150 -8.87 -2.52 2.99
N ILE A 151 -9.65 -3.16 2.12
CA ILE A 151 -10.86 -3.89 2.50
C ILE A 151 -10.52 -5.06 3.44
N VAL A 152 -9.50 -5.86 3.11
CA VAL A 152 -9.07 -7.00 3.95
C VAL A 152 -8.60 -6.51 5.33
N VAL A 153 -7.80 -5.45 5.37
CA VAL A 153 -7.29 -4.88 6.62
C VAL A 153 -8.42 -4.32 7.48
N ALA A 154 -9.35 -3.60 6.88
CA ALA A 154 -10.52 -3.08 7.58
C ALA A 154 -11.43 -4.20 8.10
N PHE A 155 -11.63 -5.26 7.31
CA PHE A 155 -12.38 -6.43 7.72
C PHE A 155 -11.73 -7.09 8.95
N LEU A 156 -10.41 -7.31 8.92
CA LEU A 156 -9.66 -7.87 10.06
C LEU A 156 -9.75 -6.96 11.30
N ALA A 157 -9.58 -5.65 11.12
CA ALA A 157 -9.66 -4.66 12.19
C ALA A 157 -11.06 -4.58 12.82
N CYS A 158 -12.13 -4.77 12.05
CA CYS A 158 -13.51 -4.81 12.55
C CYS A 158 -13.88 -6.17 13.16
N TYR A 159 -13.35 -7.27 12.63
CA TYR A 159 -13.66 -8.63 13.06
C TYR A 159 -13.12 -8.93 14.47
N LEU A 160 -11.91 -8.47 14.78
CA LEU A 160 -11.28 -8.63 16.10
C LEU A 160 -12.14 -8.10 17.27
N PRO A 161 -12.59 -6.83 17.29
CA PRO A 161 -13.42 -6.30 18.37
C PRO A 161 -14.83 -6.91 18.36
N ALA A 162 -15.41 -7.20 17.19
CA ALA A 162 -16.71 -7.88 17.09
C ALA A 162 -16.67 -9.29 17.70
N ARG A 163 -15.60 -10.04 17.43
CA ARG A 163 -15.36 -11.36 18.03
C ARG A 163 -15.08 -11.27 19.52
N ARG A 164 -14.39 -10.22 19.97
CA ARG A 164 -14.17 -9.98 21.40
C ARG A 164 -15.49 -9.72 22.12
N ALA A 165 -16.36 -8.89 21.56
CA ALA A 165 -17.67 -8.56 22.14
C ALA A 165 -18.63 -9.75 22.26
N THR A 166 -18.58 -10.69 21.31
CA THR A 166 -19.38 -11.92 21.34
C THR A 166 -18.83 -12.98 22.30
N LYS A 167 -17.56 -12.85 22.71
CA LYS A 167 -16.93 -13.71 23.74
C LYS A 167 -16.98 -13.13 25.15
N VAL A 168 -17.35 -11.86 25.32
CA VAL A 168 -17.61 -11.31 26.65
C VAL A 168 -18.89 -11.95 27.15
N ASP A 169 -18.76 -12.75 28.20
CA ASP A 169 -19.86 -13.48 28.81
C ASP A 169 -20.97 -12.50 29.24
N PRO A 170 -22.21 -12.63 28.73
CA PRO A 170 -23.31 -11.73 29.08
C PRO A 170 -23.64 -11.76 30.59
N LEU A 171 -23.21 -12.81 31.31
CA LEU A 171 -23.29 -12.94 32.76
C LEU A 171 -22.38 -11.97 33.54
N ILE A 172 -21.29 -11.48 32.95
CA ILE A 172 -20.42 -10.47 33.59
C ILE A 172 -21.01 -9.06 33.42
N ALA A 173 -21.74 -8.81 32.32
CA ALA A 173 -22.37 -7.52 32.05
C ALA A 173 -23.56 -7.21 32.99
N LEU A 174 -24.15 -8.21 33.63
CA LEU A 174 -25.19 -8.04 34.66
C LEU A 174 -24.64 -7.94 36.10
N ARG A 175 -23.33 -8.17 36.32
CA ARG A 175 -22.72 -8.24 37.65
C ARG A 175 -21.90 -7.00 38.03
N TYR A 176 -21.89 -5.98 37.17
CA TYR A 176 -21.47 -4.64 37.53
C TYR A 176 -22.71 -3.80 37.83
N GLU A 177 -23.13 -3.83 39.10
CA GLU A 177 -23.59 -2.61 39.77
C GLU A 177 -22.41 -1.63 39.92
#